data_AF-A0A7S2R2F2-F1
#
_entry.id   AF-A0A7S2R2F2-F1
#
_cell.length_a   1.000
_cell.length_b   1.000
_cell.length_c   1.000
_cell.angle_alpha   90.00
_cell.angle_beta   90.00
_cell.angle_gamma   90.00
#
_symmetry.space_group_name_H-M   'P 1'
#
loop_
_entity.id
_entity.type
_entity.pdbx_description
1 polymer ?
#
loop_
_entity_poly.entity_id
_entity_poly.type
_entity_poly.pdbx_seq_one_letter_code
_entity_poly.pdbx_strand_id
1 'polypeptide(L)'
;MLSSGASMRQMLSRVPIKYPFAFGVVISTVKTSFSDLLVQKVVEKREKVDWRRNAAFAAFGCIYLGGVQYALFVPVFSRLFPNAASFAAKSVRDKLKDTKGMLTVCAQVFIDQFIHHPLFYFPVFYLTKEFVMSEKPDVYKTM
;
A
#
# COMPACT_ATOMS: atom_id res chain seq x y z
N MET A 1 -14.38 -39.23 6.47
CA MET A 1 -14.82 -38.73 5.15
C MET A 1 -15.16 -37.25 5.26
N LEU A 2 -14.32 -36.42 4.63
CA LEU A 2 -14.38 -34.99 4.31
C LEU A 2 -15.59 -34.15 4.80
N SER A 3 -15.39 -33.39 5.89
CA SER A 3 -16.23 -32.22 6.22
C SER A 3 -15.78 -31.04 5.37
N SER A 4 -16.24 -30.99 4.12
CA SER A 4 -16.02 -29.85 3.20
C SER A 4 -17.19 -28.90 3.27
N GLY A 5 -17.08 -27.88 4.11
CA GLY A 5 -18.10 -26.85 4.27
C GLY A 5 -17.58 -25.60 4.94
N ALA A 6 -16.34 -25.18 4.65
CA ALA A 6 -15.92 -23.83 5.04
C ALA A 6 -16.73 -22.84 4.20
N SER A 7 -17.58 -22.04 4.84
CA SER A 7 -18.31 -20.95 4.19
C SER A 7 -17.33 -20.05 3.44
N MET A 8 -17.66 -19.61 2.22
CA MET A 8 -16.82 -18.70 1.39
C MET A 8 -16.27 -17.52 2.21
N ARG A 9 -17.06 -16.98 3.16
CA ARG A 9 -16.63 -15.92 4.09
C ARG A 9 -15.46 -16.34 4.99
N GLN A 10 -15.47 -17.58 5.49
CA GLN A 10 -14.41 -18.12 6.35
C GLN A 10 -13.13 -18.42 5.57
N MET A 11 -13.23 -18.79 4.29
CA MET A 11 -12.05 -18.91 3.43
C MET A 11 -11.44 -17.54 3.14
N LEU A 12 -12.26 -16.56 2.75
CA LEU A 12 -11.79 -15.20 2.46
C LEU A 12 -11.14 -14.52 3.67
N SER A 13 -11.63 -14.78 4.88
CA SER A 13 -11.04 -14.22 6.10
C SER A 13 -9.70 -14.85 6.50
N ARG A 14 -9.38 -16.06 6.01
CA ARG A 14 -8.15 -16.79 6.36
C ARG A 14 -6.98 -16.50 5.42
N VAL A 15 -7.25 -16.12 4.16
CA VAL A 15 -6.20 -15.83 3.17
C VAL A 15 -5.23 -14.73 3.65
N PRO A 16 -5.68 -13.58 4.18
CA PRO A 16 -4.78 -12.52 4.65
C PRO A 16 -3.94 -12.94 5.85
N ILE A 17 -4.43 -13.87 6.67
CA ILE A 17 -3.73 -14.38 7.86
C ILE A 17 -2.67 -15.41 7.45
N LYS A 18 -2.99 -16.28 6.49
CA LYS A 18 -2.10 -17.37 6.05
C LYS A 18 -1.01 -16.89 5.11
N TYR A 19 -1.30 -15.92 4.25
CA TYR A 19 -0.35 -15.39 3.26
C TYR A 19 -0.33 -13.85 3.29
N PRO A 20 0.04 -13.22 4.43
CA PRO A 20 -0.08 -11.77 4.63
C PRO A 20 0.74 -10.96 3.62
N PHE A 21 1.95 -11.41 3.29
CA PHE A 21 2.81 -10.75 2.31
C PHE A 21 2.22 -10.83 0.90
N ALA A 22 1.94 -12.04 0.41
CA ALA A 22 1.40 -12.23 -0.94
C ALA A 22 0.04 -11.53 -1.11
N PHE A 23 -0.80 -11.59 -0.09
CA PHE A 23 -2.05 -10.84 -0.06
C PHE A 23 -1.81 -9.34 -0.16
N GLY A 24 -0.87 -8.81 0.64
CA GLY A 24 -0.47 -7.39 0.63
C GLY A 24 0.04 -6.91 -0.72
N VAL A 25 0.88 -7.69 -1.39
CA VAL A 25 1.39 -7.38 -2.74
C VAL A 25 0.28 -7.37 -3.77
N VAL A 26 -0.55 -8.42 -3.81
CA VAL A 26 -1.64 -8.54 -4.79
C VAL A 26 -2.66 -7.43 -4.61
N ILE A 27 -3.14 -7.21 -3.37
CA ILE A 27 -4.16 -6.19 -3.12
C ILE A 27 -3.63 -4.79 -3.42
N SER A 28 -2.37 -4.51 -3.09
CA SER A 28 -1.78 -3.19 -3.34
C SER A 28 -1.62 -2.93 -4.83
N THR A 29 -1.13 -3.91 -5.60
CA THR A 29 -0.98 -3.83 -7.06
C THR A 29 -2.32 -3.60 -7.75
N VAL A 30 -3.33 -4.41 -7.41
CA VAL A 30 -4.67 -4.32 -8.00
C VAL A 30 -5.31 -2.98 -7.64
N LYS A 31 -5.23 -2.57 -6.37
CA LYS A 31 -5.81 -1.30 -5.91
C LYS A 31 -5.19 -0.10 -6.63
N THR A 32 -3.86 -0.03 -6.74
CA THR A 32 -3.22 1.14 -7.37
C THR A 32 -3.50 1.21 -8.86
N SER A 33 -3.42 0.07 -9.57
CA SER A 33 -3.76 0.00 -10.99
C SER A 33 -5.23 0.38 -11.21
N PHE A 34 -6.15 -0.17 -10.42
CA PHE A 34 -7.57 0.14 -10.53
C PHE A 34 -7.90 1.60 -10.22
N SER A 35 -7.33 2.17 -9.14
CA SER A 35 -7.51 3.58 -8.80
C SER A 35 -7.05 4.49 -9.93
N ASP A 36 -5.92 4.19 -10.57
CA ASP A 36 -5.46 4.98 -11.72
C ASP A 36 -6.41 4.85 -12.92
N LEU A 37 -6.90 3.64 -13.24
CA LEU A 37 -7.90 3.46 -14.30
C LEU A 37 -9.18 4.26 -14.03
N LEU A 38 -9.67 4.25 -12.79
CA LEU A 38 -10.84 5.05 -12.38
C LEU A 38 -10.58 6.54 -12.56
N VAL A 39 -9.43 7.04 -12.13
CA VAL A 39 -9.08 8.46 -12.32
C VAL A 39 -9.01 8.80 -13.80
N GLN A 40 -8.34 7.99 -14.62
CA GLN A 40 -8.25 8.23 -16.07
C GLN A 40 -9.63 8.28 -16.75
N LYS A 41 -10.52 7.35 -16.40
CA LYS A 41 -11.80 7.18 -17.11
C LYS A 41 -12.94 8.01 -16.54
N VAL A 42 -13.03 8.12 -15.21
CA VAL A 42 -14.18 8.75 -14.53
C VAL A 42 -13.88 10.22 -14.23
N VAL A 43 -12.68 10.52 -13.73
CA VAL A 43 -12.31 11.88 -13.30
C VAL A 43 -11.78 12.69 -14.48
N GLU A 44 -10.77 12.17 -15.18
CA GLU A 44 -10.13 12.85 -16.31
C GLU A 44 -10.89 12.65 -17.63
N LYS A 45 -11.83 11.71 -17.69
CA LYS A 45 -12.65 11.38 -18.88
C LYS A 45 -11.82 11.12 -20.15
N ARG A 46 -10.65 10.50 -20.02
CA ARG A 46 -9.80 10.18 -21.17
C ARG A 46 -10.47 9.15 -22.09
N GLU A 47 -10.50 9.44 -23.38
CA GLU A 47 -10.97 8.47 -24.39
C GLU A 47 -10.06 7.23 -24.43
N LYS A 48 -8.74 7.43 -24.34
CA LYS A 48 -7.74 6.35 -24.35
C LYS A 48 -7.06 6.23 -22.99
N VAL A 49 -6.88 5.00 -22.54
CA VAL A 49 -6.12 4.69 -21.32
C VAL A 49 -4.64 4.81 -21.61
N ASP A 50 -3.94 5.57 -20.77
CA ASP A 50 -2.48 5.58 -20.67
C ASP A 50 -2.03 4.37 -19.85
N TRP A 51 -1.71 3.29 -20.56
CA TRP A 51 -1.24 2.03 -19.97
C TRP A 51 0.16 2.13 -19.39
N ARG A 52 0.99 3.08 -19.85
CA ARG A 52 2.34 3.28 -19.28
C ARG A 52 2.23 3.90 -17.90
N ARG A 53 1.36 4.90 -17.74
CA ARG A 53 1.00 5.45 -16.43
C ARG A 53 0.42 4.36 -15.52
N ASN A 54 -0.51 3.56 -16.04
CA ASN A 54 -1.09 2.47 -15.25
C ASN A 54 -0.06 1.44 -14.78
N ALA A 55 0.88 1.08 -15.66
CA ALA A 55 2.01 0.22 -15.33
C ALA A 55 2.89 0.83 -14.23
N ALA A 56 3.12 2.15 -14.23
CA ALA A 56 3.86 2.81 -13.17
C ALA A 56 3.15 2.70 -11.81
N PHE A 57 1.83 2.91 -11.77
CA PHE A 57 1.01 2.71 -10.57
C PHE A 57 0.98 1.24 -10.10
N ALA A 58 0.89 0.30 -11.04
CA ALA A 58 0.93 -1.13 -10.73
C ALA A 58 2.30 -1.55 -10.17
N ALA A 59 3.40 -1.10 -10.80
CA ALA A 59 4.76 -1.39 -10.37
C ALA A 59 5.05 -0.81 -8.98
N PHE A 60 4.67 0.45 -8.74
CA PHE A 60 4.80 1.07 -7.43
C PHE A 60 3.95 0.35 -6.37
N GLY A 61 2.72 -0.05 -6.73
CA GLY A 61 1.84 -0.81 -5.84
C GLY A 61 2.37 -2.20 -5.51
N CYS A 62 3.03 -2.86 -6.45
CA CYS A 62 3.60 -4.19 -6.25
C CYS A 62 4.87 -4.12 -5.39
N ILE A 63 5.84 -3.32 -5.81
CA ILE A 63 7.19 -3.31 -5.25
C ILE A 63 7.22 -2.50 -3.96
N TYR A 64 6.74 -1.26 -4.00
CA TYR A 64 6.84 -0.36 -2.86
C TYR A 64 5.75 -0.64 -1.84
N LEU A 65 4.47 -0.51 -2.21
CA LEU A 65 3.36 -0.71 -1.25
C LEU A 65 3.25 -2.19 -0.81
N GLY A 66 3.39 -3.12 -1.74
CA GLY A 66 3.31 -4.55 -1.46
C GLY A 66 4.53 -5.09 -0.73
N GLY A 67 5.73 -4.70 -1.19
CA GLY A 67 7.01 -5.19 -0.67
C GLY A 67 7.54 -4.36 0.48
N VAL A 68 8.04 -3.17 0.16
CA VAL A 68 8.77 -2.29 1.08
C VAL A 68 7.88 -1.85 2.24
N GLN A 69 6.67 -1.40 1.96
CA GLN A 69 5.75 -0.93 2.99
C GLN A 69 5.26 -2.08 3.88
N TYR A 70 5.10 -3.31 3.35
CA TYR A 70 4.87 -4.47 4.21
C TYR A 70 6.03 -4.69 5.18
N ALA A 71 7.27 -4.65 4.69
CA ALA A 71 8.46 -4.81 5.53
C ALA A 71 8.60 -3.68 6.56
N LEU A 72 8.17 -2.46 6.24
CA LEU A 72 8.19 -1.36 7.19
C LEU A 72 7.11 -1.51 8.27
N PHE A 73 5.86 -1.75 7.88
CA PHE A 73 4.74 -1.73 8.82
C PHE A 73 4.60 -3.04 9.61
N VAL A 74 4.96 -4.19 9.04
CA VAL A 74 4.79 -5.47 9.72
C VAL A 74 5.98 -5.76 10.64
N PRO A 75 7.20 -6.07 10.18
CA PRO A 75 8.30 -6.38 11.11
C PRO A 75 8.94 -5.15 11.77
N VAL A 76 9.13 -4.02 11.08
CA VAL A 76 9.83 -2.86 11.68
C VAL A 76 8.94 -2.13 12.70
N PHE A 77 7.73 -1.74 12.32
CA PHE A 77 6.83 -1.04 13.25
C PHE A 77 6.37 -1.92 14.41
N SER A 78 6.23 -3.25 14.23
CA SER A 78 5.95 -4.15 15.35
C SER A 78 7.10 -4.22 16.37
N ARG A 79 8.35 -3.99 15.93
CA ARG A 79 9.52 -3.91 16.84
C ARG A 79 9.64 -2.53 17.50
N LEU A 80 9.39 -1.46 16.75
CA LEU A 80 9.42 -0.09 17.28
C LEU A 80 8.27 0.18 18.25
N PHE A 81 7.12 -0.46 18.03
CA PHE A 81 5.89 -0.26 18.81
C PHE A 81 5.28 -1.61 19.22
N PRO A 82 5.90 -2.35 20.14
CA PRO A 82 5.48 -3.71 20.51
C PRO A 82 4.05 -3.78 21.06
N ASN A 83 3.56 -2.69 21.66
CA ASN A 83 2.20 -2.61 22.21
C ASN A 83 1.13 -2.24 21.18
N ALA A 84 1.50 -1.98 19.92
CA ALA A 84 0.57 -1.52 18.88
C ALA A 84 -0.55 -2.54 18.60
N ALA A 85 -0.22 -3.84 18.55
CA ALA A 85 -1.21 -4.89 18.33
C ALA A 85 -2.22 -5.01 19.49
N SER A 86 -1.73 -4.93 20.73
CA SER A 86 -2.58 -4.92 21.93
C SER A 86 -3.49 -3.70 21.97
N PHE A 87 -2.96 -2.52 21.63
CA PHE A 87 -3.76 -1.30 21.52
C PHE A 87 -4.81 -1.41 20.41
N ALA A 88 -4.44 -1.93 19.24
CA ALA A 88 -5.34 -2.09 18.10
C ALA A 88 -6.54 -3.01 18.41
N ALA A 89 -6.34 -4.02 19.26
CA ALA A 89 -7.37 -4.96 19.69
C ALA A 89 -8.39 -4.37 20.69
N LYS A 90 -8.11 -3.22 21.30
CA LYS A 90 -9.02 -2.58 22.28
C LYS A 90 -10.28 -2.02 21.61
N SER A 91 -11.36 -1.94 22.38
CA SER A 91 -12.58 -1.23 21.98
C SER A 91 -12.30 0.27 21.78
N VAL A 92 -13.12 0.97 20.99
CA VAL A 92 -12.93 2.42 20.76
C VAL A 92 -12.96 3.21 22.07
N ARG A 93 -13.86 2.84 22.99
CA ARG A 93 -13.97 3.48 24.31
C ARG A 93 -12.70 3.31 25.14
N ASP A 94 -12.08 2.13 25.09
CA ASP A 94 -10.87 1.85 25.86
C ASP A 94 -9.63 2.47 25.23
N LYS A 95 -9.59 2.60 23.89
CA LYS A 95 -8.54 3.34 23.18
C LYS A 95 -8.49 4.81 23.61
N LEU A 96 -9.66 5.46 23.73
CA LEU A 96 -9.76 6.86 24.14
C LEU A 96 -9.29 7.11 25.58
N LYS A 97 -9.37 6.10 26.44
CA LYS A 97 -8.89 6.18 27.83
C LYS A 97 -7.41 5.85 27.97
N ASP A 98 -6.82 5.19 26.98
CA ASP A 98 -5.41 4.78 26.98
C ASP A 98 -4.53 5.86 26.35
N THR A 99 -4.13 6.83 27.18
CA THR A 99 -3.28 7.96 26.79
C THR A 99 -1.91 7.52 26.25
N LYS A 100 -1.33 6.46 26.80
CA LYS A 100 -0.04 5.92 26.34
C LYS A 100 -0.16 5.27 24.96
N GLY A 101 -1.23 4.50 24.74
CA GLY A 101 -1.54 3.92 23.44
C GLY A 101 -1.83 4.98 22.38
N MET A 102 -2.57 6.04 22.74
CA MET A 102 -2.82 7.16 21.86
C MET A 102 -1.53 7.91 21.49
N LEU A 103 -0.64 8.18 22.46
CA LEU A 103 0.66 8.79 22.17
C LEU A 103 1.50 7.93 21.21
N THR A 104 1.46 6.60 21.38
CA THR A 104 2.13 5.64 20.48
C THR A 104 1.58 5.75 19.06
N VAL A 105 0.25 5.83 18.89
CA VAL A 105 -0.36 6.03 17.57
C VAL A 105 0.02 7.39 16.97
N CYS A 106 0.01 8.46 17.76
CA CYS A 106 0.47 9.78 17.31
C CYS A 106 1.92 9.72 16.82
N ALA A 107 2.81 9.02 17.55
CA ALA A 107 4.20 8.83 17.12
C ALA A 107 4.29 8.01 15.82
N GLN A 108 3.51 6.94 15.67
CA GLN A 108 3.45 6.17 14.42
C GLN A 108 3.01 7.02 13.23
N VAL A 109 1.93 7.79 13.39
CA VAL A 109 1.43 8.70 12.35
C VAL A 109 2.47 9.77 12.04
N PHE A 110 3.16 10.31 13.06
CA PHE A 110 4.20 11.29 12.86
C PHE A 110 5.36 10.74 12.03
N ILE A 111 5.89 9.57 12.40
CA ILE A 111 6.97 8.92 11.65
C ILE A 111 6.51 8.62 10.22
N ASP A 112 5.29 8.10 10.05
CA ASP A 112 4.78 7.78 8.73
C ASP A 112 4.64 9.03 7.84
N GLN A 113 3.99 10.09 8.34
CA GLN A 113 3.65 11.26 7.55
C GLN A 113 4.82 12.24 7.36
N PHE A 114 5.70 12.38 8.36
CA PHE A 114 6.79 13.37 8.32
C PHE A 114 8.15 12.79 7.97
N ILE A 115 8.35 11.48 8.13
CA ILE A 115 9.64 10.83 7.84
C ILE A 115 9.50 9.91 6.64
N HIS A 116 8.62 8.90 6.73
CA HIS A 116 8.48 7.89 5.69
C HIS A 116 7.97 8.48 4.37
N HIS A 117 6.88 9.26 4.41
CA HIS A 117 6.29 9.81 3.20
C HIS A 117 7.22 10.78 2.45
N PRO A 118 7.80 11.82 3.09
CA PRO A 118 8.63 12.80 2.42
C PRO A 118 9.97 12.25 1.95
N LEU A 119 10.61 11.40 2.77
CA LEU A 119 11.99 10.97 2.52
C LEU A 119 12.08 9.68 1.70
N PHE A 120 11.03 8.84 1.69
CA PHE A 120 11.06 7.55 1.01
C PHE A 120 9.92 7.39 0.01
N TYR A 121 8.66 7.57 0.44
CA TYR A 121 7.50 7.30 -0.42
C TYR A 121 7.50 8.17 -1.68
N PHE A 122 7.56 9.49 -1.52
CA PHE A 122 7.50 10.40 -2.68
C PHE A 122 8.70 10.25 -3.60
N PRO A 123 9.97 10.24 -3.12
CA PRO A 123 11.11 10.02 -3.99
C PRO A 123 11.01 8.72 -4.78
N VAL A 124 10.67 7.60 -4.13
CA VAL A 124 10.56 6.30 -4.81
C VAL A 124 9.38 6.28 -5.80
N PHE A 125 8.28 6.94 -5.48
CA PHE A 125 7.16 7.09 -6.41
C PHE A 125 7.59 7.83 -7.68
N TYR A 126 8.25 8.98 -7.55
CA TYR A 126 8.71 9.74 -8.71
C TYR A 126 9.81 9.02 -9.50
N LEU A 127 10.70 8.29 -8.82
CA LEU A 127 11.68 7.42 -9.48
C LEU A 127 11.01 6.28 -10.27
N THR A 128 10.01 5.63 -9.68
CA THR A 128 9.26 4.56 -10.36
C THR A 128 8.49 5.10 -11.55
N LYS A 129 7.87 6.27 -11.38
CA LYS A 129 7.19 6.98 -12.46
C LYS A 129 8.15 7.28 -13.59
N GLU A 130 9.31 7.88 -13.29
CA GLU A 130 10.31 8.21 -14.30
C GLU A 130 10.81 6.95 -15.00
N PHE A 131 11.18 5.91 -14.25
CA PHE A 131 11.71 4.68 -14.82
C PHE A 131 10.73 3.96 -15.75
N VAL A 132 9.44 3.94 -15.42
CA VAL A 132 8.42 3.25 -16.21
C VAL A 132 7.90 4.11 -17.37
N MET A 133 7.82 5.41 -17.17
CA MET A 133 7.23 6.33 -18.14
C MET A 133 8.27 6.99 -19.06
N SER A 134 9.57 6.91 -18.76
CA SER A 134 10.61 7.57 -19.55
C SER A 134 10.48 7.23 -21.03
N GLU A 135 10.46 8.26 -21.86
CA GLU A 135 10.60 8.13 -23.31
C GLU A 135 12.08 8.26 -23.65
N LYS A 136 12.56 7.46 -24.61
CA LYS A 136 13.90 7.69 -25.16
C LYS A 136 13.92 9.14 -25.68
N PRO A 137 14.93 9.96 -25.34
CA PRO A 137 15.05 11.27 -25.95
C PRO A 137 15.09 11.08 -27.46
N ASP A 138 14.15 11.70 -28.17
CA ASP A 138 14.01 11.60 -29.61
C ASP A 138 15.08 12.50 -30.24
N VAL A 139 16.32 11.99 -30.29
CA VAL A 139 17.52 12.72 -30.72
C VAL A 139 17.38 13.30 -32.15
N TYR A 140 16.43 12.77 -32.93
CA TYR A 140 16.17 13.15 -34.32
C TYR A 140 15.16 14.29 -34.50
N LYS A 141 14.45 14.74 -33.46
CA LYS A 141 13.53 15.89 -33.54
C LYS A 141 14.19 17.26 -33.42
N THR A 142 15.51 17.28 -33.20
CA THR A 142 16.34 18.49 -33.02
C THR A 142 17.36 18.72 -34.14
N MET A 143 17.24 18.00 -35.27
CA MET A 143 17.95 18.26 -36.53
C MET A 143 16.95 18.52 -37.64
#